data_AF-A0A937N6R2-F1
#
_entry.id   AF-A0A937N6R2-F1
#
_cell.length_a   1.000
_cell.length_b   1.000
_cell.length_c   1.000
_cell.angle_alpha   90.00
_cell.angle_beta   90.00
_cell.angle_gamma   90.00
#
_symmetry.space_group_name_H-M   'P 1'
#
loop_
_entity.id
_entity.type
_entity.pdbx_description
1 polymer ?
#
loop_
_entity_poly.entity_id
_entity_poly.type
_entity_poly.pdbx_seq_one_letter_code
_entity_poly.pdbx_strand_id
1 'polypeptide(L)'
;MKASLAFGCVWLISLMTSNTLGAGARIELAEFRIEPLELPLGQSFTIHARATATGVKLGSFILRTADDVRKEDTIPGFPLYANGRYYVAEDGRYFLFDNGKLDGDPREQAFAIGISTKRWKDGTYAFAFFASCRPATGPFVAARHDFVVTVDGDRVCIEDLGSTSLRISRAIAAFKVEPTTIEAGEAVRIAMRGRLGAMARVQLADPFHIAEEDVLPGFEYDAAKKKSYYPTASQGVSDNDELDRDRAEGSIALELDTRDWPPGVHHLRLDAMGRAGKTVDYRTFAIKVRRPDDVLEVTVEDSWFFAEGTHFGRFAKSRDGTLLCENKRSTDGGRTWQGANDGFGAGAETLSDGRILGIDYRCLPVEGQQGWYTVQRSLSHDGGRSFQKTQARVNVPEAKAAMGHALHLGPLFMRSIVVRDNGSLVGLFGGWFKSDIALCPYGRGRPYSRTYVCESDDDGLNWNYVTTIGYDQIGSEGYNEGSMRRLPDGRLLAVMRTGNERDPGCQDNPIMWSDSRDDGRTWSQPCRTGLEGAYPSLAVLSDGQVVMSYGRPGAMIAFSRDGGRTWADLTAVDTTPYSGYTDVVEIGPGKLLVGYGAKEYLLTETGVRENQLRLAAVRYRRKR
;
A
#
# COMPACT_ATOMS: atom_id res chain seq x y z
N MET A 1 -47.65 37.52 -10.86
CA MET A 1 -46.50 38.36 -10.47
C MET A 1 -45.63 37.49 -9.57
N LYS A 2 -44.53 36.88 -10.06
CA LYS A 2 -43.14 37.41 -10.18
C LYS A 2 -42.68 38.02 -8.84
N ALA A 3 -41.57 37.64 -8.19
CA ALA A 3 -40.20 37.31 -8.61
C ALA A 3 -39.53 36.37 -7.57
N SER A 4 -38.63 35.38 -7.79
CA SER A 4 -37.34 35.24 -8.48
C SER A 4 -36.14 36.01 -7.87
N LEU A 5 -35.12 35.29 -7.35
CA LEU A 5 -33.66 35.58 -7.26
C LEU A 5 -33.04 34.77 -6.08
N ALA A 6 -31.86 34.16 -6.08
CA ALA A 6 -30.93 33.60 -7.07
C ALA A 6 -29.93 32.75 -6.24
N PHE A 7 -29.79 31.46 -6.53
CA PHE A 7 -28.72 30.62 -5.98
C PHE A 7 -27.50 30.74 -6.89
N GLY A 8 -26.48 31.48 -6.45
CA GLY A 8 -25.17 31.52 -7.11
C GLY A 8 -24.38 30.25 -6.80
N CYS A 9 -24.35 29.30 -7.74
CA CYS A 9 -23.36 28.23 -7.77
C CYS A 9 -22.01 28.83 -8.21
N VAL A 10 -21.07 28.97 -7.28
CA VAL A 10 -19.67 29.23 -7.63
C VAL A 10 -19.01 27.88 -7.89
N TRP A 11 -18.77 27.61 -9.17
CA TRP A 11 -17.88 26.57 -9.67
C TRP A 11 -16.45 26.88 -9.19
N LEU A 12 -15.85 25.98 -8.42
CA LEU A 12 -14.40 25.94 -8.20
C LEU A 12 -13.84 24.70 -8.90
N ILE A 13 -13.46 24.95 -10.15
CA ILE A 13 -12.63 24.07 -10.98
C ILE A 13 -11.27 23.97 -10.28
N SER A 14 -10.97 22.85 -9.64
CA SER A 14 -9.59 22.54 -9.25
C SER A 14 -8.91 21.90 -10.46
N LEU A 15 -8.28 22.75 -11.28
CA LEU A 15 -7.20 22.32 -12.16
C LEU A 15 -6.06 21.80 -11.27
N MET A 16 -5.84 20.49 -11.25
CA MET A 16 -4.52 19.95 -10.94
C MET A 16 -3.90 19.46 -12.24
N THR A 17 -3.24 20.38 -12.92
CA THR A 17 -2.08 20.03 -13.74
C THR A 17 -1.03 19.42 -12.81
N SER A 18 -0.34 18.40 -13.30
CA SER A 18 0.91 17.89 -12.74
C SER A 18 1.99 18.99 -12.83
N ASN A 19 1.90 20.00 -11.98
CA ASN A 19 3.02 20.84 -11.61
C ASN A 19 3.32 20.47 -10.18
N THR A 20 4.47 19.82 -9.97
CA THR A 20 5.19 19.72 -8.70
C THR A 20 4.27 19.76 -7.47
N LEU A 21 3.91 18.58 -6.95
CA LEU A 21 3.68 18.47 -5.51
C LEU A 21 4.76 19.32 -4.84
N GLY A 22 4.36 20.31 -4.05
CA GLY A 22 5.26 20.87 -3.05
C GLY A 22 5.62 19.73 -2.12
N ALA A 23 6.64 18.95 -2.49
CA ALA A 23 7.39 18.14 -1.56
C ALA A 23 7.93 19.13 -0.53
N GLY A 24 7.29 19.22 0.65
CA GLY A 24 7.79 20.13 1.68
C GLY A 24 6.84 20.50 2.83
N ALA A 25 5.51 20.36 2.71
CA ALA A 25 4.62 20.67 3.82
C ALA A 25 4.68 19.57 4.90
N ARG A 26 5.34 19.84 6.03
CA ARG A 26 5.56 18.87 7.10
C ARG A 26 5.44 19.54 8.47
N ILE A 27 4.93 18.78 9.44
CA ILE A 27 5.02 19.11 10.87
C ILE A 27 5.77 17.95 11.54
N GLU A 28 6.69 18.28 12.44
CA GLU A 28 7.45 17.33 13.24
C GLU A 28 7.39 17.72 14.71
N LEU A 29 7.45 16.74 15.61
CA LEU A 29 7.68 16.96 17.03
C LEU A 29 9.19 16.90 17.26
N ALA A 30 9.82 18.07 17.31
CA ALA A 30 11.26 18.21 17.55
C ALA A 30 11.65 17.80 18.98
N GLU A 31 10.74 17.95 19.93
CA GLU A 31 10.86 17.45 21.29
C GLU A 31 9.54 16.83 21.73
N PHE A 32 9.60 15.72 22.43
CA PHE A 32 8.48 15.14 23.16
C PHE A 32 9.02 14.40 24.38
N ARG A 33 8.46 14.68 25.56
CA ARG A 33 8.76 13.93 26.79
C ARG A 33 7.58 13.97 27.74
N ILE A 34 7.50 12.96 28.60
CA ILE A 34 6.52 12.88 29.67
C ILE A 34 7.26 12.74 30.99
N GLU A 35 6.89 13.56 31.98
CA GLU A 35 7.53 13.54 33.30
C GLU A 35 6.53 13.76 34.45
N PRO A 36 6.60 12.97 35.55
CA PRO A 36 7.37 11.72 35.67
C PRO A 36 6.71 10.57 34.88
N LEU A 37 7.47 9.51 34.56
CA LEU A 37 6.95 8.29 33.92
C LEU A 37 6.34 7.29 34.92
N GLU A 38 6.58 7.47 36.22
CA GLU A 38 5.95 6.71 37.29
C GLU A 38 5.50 7.67 38.39
N LEU A 39 4.28 7.48 38.89
CA LEU A 39 3.68 8.36 39.89
C LEU A 39 2.58 7.63 40.69
N PRO A 40 2.32 8.03 41.95
CA PRO A 40 1.16 7.58 42.70
C PRO A 40 -0.17 8.02 42.06
N LEU A 41 -1.22 7.22 42.21
CA LEU A 41 -2.56 7.55 41.74
C LEU A 41 -3.05 8.87 42.36
N GLY A 42 -3.62 9.74 41.51
CA GLY A 42 -4.09 11.06 41.92
C GLY A 42 -3.09 12.19 41.73
N GLN A 43 -1.82 11.88 41.49
CA GLN A 43 -0.83 12.87 41.06
C GLN A 43 -0.96 13.18 39.55
N SER A 44 -0.21 14.17 39.08
CA SER A 44 -0.20 14.58 37.68
C SER A 44 1.14 14.29 37.03
N PHE A 45 1.10 13.89 35.76
CA PHE A 45 2.25 13.91 34.87
C PHE A 45 2.11 15.05 33.88
N THR A 46 3.22 15.53 33.34
CA THR A 46 3.24 16.61 32.35
C THR A 46 3.78 16.10 31.03
N ILE A 47 3.05 16.42 29.95
CA ILE A 47 3.51 16.20 28.58
C ILE A 47 4.16 17.50 28.13
N HIS A 48 5.40 17.42 27.65
CA HIS A 48 6.12 18.53 27.03
C HIS A 48 6.36 18.21 25.57
N ALA A 49 6.02 19.12 24.68
CA ALA A 49 6.23 18.99 23.25
C ALA A 49 6.80 20.28 22.65
N ARG A 50 7.64 20.15 21.63
CA ARG A 50 7.98 21.24 20.71
C ARG A 50 7.78 20.77 19.30
N ALA A 51 7.08 21.55 18.49
CA ALA A 51 6.84 21.24 17.10
C ALA A 51 7.59 22.19 16.17
N THR A 52 7.90 21.71 14.97
CA THR A 52 8.43 22.51 13.87
C THR A 52 7.59 22.27 12.63
N ALA A 53 7.25 23.34 11.91
CA ALA A 53 6.46 23.26 10.68
C ALA A 53 7.23 23.86 9.49
N THR A 54 7.26 23.12 8.38
CA THR A 54 7.89 23.54 7.12
C THR A 54 6.84 23.53 6.02
N GLY A 55 6.77 24.57 5.19
CA GLY A 55 5.79 24.66 4.10
C GLY A 55 4.31 24.73 4.54
N VAL A 56 4.04 24.80 5.86
CA VAL A 56 2.71 24.94 6.48
C VAL A 56 2.87 25.64 7.83
N LYS A 57 1.82 26.30 8.31
CA LYS A 57 1.79 26.89 9.65
C LYS A 57 1.33 25.85 10.68
N LEU A 58 1.99 25.78 11.83
CA LEU A 58 1.49 25.06 12.99
C LEU A 58 0.22 25.76 13.51
N GLY A 59 -0.87 25.00 13.66
CA GLY A 59 -2.17 25.54 14.01
C GLY A 59 -2.61 25.22 15.44
N SER A 60 -2.43 23.98 15.90
CA SER A 60 -2.85 23.54 17.23
C SER A 60 -2.16 22.26 17.67
N PHE A 61 -2.26 21.99 18.97
CA PHE A 61 -2.02 20.71 19.60
C PHE A 61 -3.35 20.00 19.91
N ILE A 62 -3.32 18.67 19.97
CA ILE A 62 -4.50 17.85 20.30
C ILE A 62 -4.05 16.69 21.18
N LEU A 63 -4.75 16.44 22.28
CA LEU A 63 -4.56 15.25 23.11
C LEU A 63 -5.88 14.48 23.23
N ARG A 64 -5.86 13.21 22.83
CA ARG A 64 -7.04 12.34 22.84
C ARG A 64 -6.69 10.89 23.15
N THR A 65 -7.70 10.10 23.44
CA THR A 65 -7.62 8.62 23.34
C THR A 65 -7.11 8.21 21.96
N ALA A 66 -6.20 7.23 21.90
CA ALA A 66 -5.57 6.77 20.66
C ALA A 66 -6.56 5.98 19.79
N ASP A 67 -7.25 5.05 20.42
CA ASP A 67 -8.22 4.12 19.83
C ASP A 67 -9.66 4.63 20.04
N ASP A 68 -10.63 4.06 19.31
CA ASP A 68 -12.05 4.34 19.55
C ASP A 68 -12.48 3.70 20.89
N VAL A 69 -13.23 4.45 21.68
CA VAL A 69 -13.72 4.05 23.01
C VAL A 69 -15.22 4.28 23.08
N ARG A 70 -15.92 3.49 23.90
CA ARG A 70 -17.36 3.66 24.07
C ARG A 70 -17.62 4.97 24.83
N LYS A 71 -18.77 5.60 24.57
CA LYS A 71 -19.14 6.90 25.17
C LYS A 71 -19.39 6.79 26.68
N GLU A 72 -19.52 5.58 27.20
CA GLU A 72 -19.74 5.31 28.62
C GLU A 72 -18.40 5.15 29.37
N ASP A 73 -17.31 4.88 28.64
CA ASP A 73 -15.96 4.68 29.18
C ASP A 73 -15.26 6.04 29.41
N THR A 74 -15.89 6.90 30.21
CA THR A 74 -15.40 8.26 30.48
C THR A 74 -14.01 8.25 31.12
N ILE A 75 -13.15 9.18 30.71
CA ILE A 75 -11.80 9.35 31.26
C ILE A 75 -11.71 10.71 31.96
N PRO A 76 -11.51 10.76 33.28
CA PRO A 76 -11.34 12.01 34.00
C PRO A 76 -10.22 12.87 33.40
N GLY A 77 -10.50 14.14 33.11
CA GLY A 77 -9.57 15.06 32.44
C GLY A 77 -9.77 15.17 30.94
N PHE A 78 -10.61 14.33 30.33
CA PHE A 78 -10.94 14.38 28.90
C PHE A 78 -12.43 14.68 28.69
N PRO A 79 -12.85 15.96 28.79
CA PRO A 79 -14.26 16.32 28.92
C PRO A 79 -15.07 16.20 27.62
N LEU A 80 -14.41 16.13 26.46
CA LEU A 80 -15.09 16.20 25.17
C LEU A 80 -15.07 14.86 24.44
N TYR A 81 -16.25 14.33 24.10
CA TYR A 81 -16.39 13.13 23.28
C TYR A 81 -16.80 13.48 21.85
N ALA A 82 -16.01 13.08 20.86
CA ALA A 82 -16.28 13.30 19.45
C ALA A 82 -15.67 12.18 18.59
N ASN A 83 -16.35 11.75 17.52
CA ASN A 83 -15.82 10.77 16.56
C ASN A 83 -15.25 9.51 17.23
N GLY A 84 -15.96 8.94 18.20
CA GLY A 84 -15.56 7.72 18.91
C GLY A 84 -14.47 7.90 19.97
N ARG A 85 -14.07 9.15 20.30
CA ARG A 85 -12.88 9.41 21.12
C ARG A 85 -13.10 10.50 22.15
N TYR A 86 -12.41 10.37 23.28
CA TYR A 86 -12.29 11.42 24.30
C TYR A 86 -11.09 12.32 24.06
N TYR A 87 -11.29 13.63 24.20
CA TYR A 87 -10.32 14.70 24.00
C TYR A 87 -10.15 15.53 25.26
N VAL A 88 -8.92 15.99 25.49
CA VAL A 88 -8.70 17.20 26.26
C VAL A 88 -9.28 18.37 25.46
N ALA A 89 -10.01 19.24 26.13
CA ALA A 89 -10.65 20.38 25.49
C ALA A 89 -10.65 21.60 26.39
N GLU A 90 -10.56 22.76 25.74
CA GLU A 90 -10.71 24.09 26.32
C GLU A 90 -11.95 24.74 25.71
N ASP A 91 -12.86 25.25 26.54
CA ASP A 91 -14.09 25.93 26.10
C ASP A 91 -14.89 25.11 25.05
N GLY A 92 -14.92 23.79 25.21
CA GLY A 92 -15.61 22.85 24.32
C GLY A 92 -14.89 22.56 22.99
N ARG A 93 -13.64 22.99 22.82
CA ARG A 93 -12.82 22.80 21.62
C ARG A 93 -11.59 21.94 21.93
N TYR A 94 -11.30 20.98 21.07
CA TYR A 94 -10.14 20.08 21.21
C TYR A 94 -8.88 20.56 20.47
N PHE A 95 -8.92 21.74 19.84
CA PHE A 95 -7.74 22.39 19.30
C PHE A 95 -7.12 23.23 20.42
N LEU A 96 -6.03 22.72 20.99
CA LEU A 96 -5.29 23.39 22.05
C LEU A 96 -4.27 24.32 21.39
N PHE A 97 -4.34 25.60 21.67
CA PHE A 97 -3.43 26.57 21.06
C PHE A 97 -2.15 26.71 21.88
N ASP A 98 -1.04 26.86 21.17
CA ASP A 98 0.22 27.36 21.71
C ASP A 98 -0.03 28.69 22.44
N ASN A 99 0.45 28.80 23.68
CA ASN A 99 0.15 29.91 24.59
C ASN A 99 -1.35 30.10 24.91
N GLY A 100 -2.14 29.02 24.80
CA GLY A 100 -3.54 28.94 25.28
C GLY A 100 -3.64 28.76 26.79
N LYS A 101 -4.85 28.68 27.38
CA LYS A 101 -4.99 28.62 28.86
C LYS A 101 -4.52 27.29 29.44
N LEU A 102 -4.59 26.22 28.65
CA LEU A 102 -4.10 24.90 29.03
C LEU A 102 -2.61 24.68 28.76
N ASP A 103 -1.93 25.66 28.15
CA ASP A 103 -0.51 25.57 27.84
C ASP A 103 0.34 26.11 29.00
N GLY A 104 1.25 25.27 29.49
CA GLY A 104 2.23 25.59 30.52
C GLY A 104 3.60 25.97 29.99
N ASP A 105 3.85 25.94 28.68
CA ASP A 105 5.13 26.31 28.08
C ASP A 105 5.02 27.63 27.30
N PRO A 106 5.62 28.73 27.77
CA PRO A 106 5.47 30.03 27.12
C PRO A 106 6.34 30.19 25.85
N ARG A 107 7.17 29.19 25.51
CA ARG A 107 8.06 29.27 24.34
C ARG A 107 7.25 29.04 23.07
N GLU A 108 7.55 29.82 22.03
CA GLU A 108 6.87 29.67 20.74
C GLU A 108 7.03 28.24 20.18
N GLN A 109 5.93 27.68 19.69
CA GLN A 109 5.79 26.32 19.16
C GLN A 109 6.12 25.21 20.16
N ALA A 110 6.25 25.55 21.45
CA ALA A 110 6.28 24.60 22.54
C ALA A 110 4.87 24.48 23.15
N PHE A 111 4.65 23.38 23.85
CA PHE A 111 3.39 23.12 24.53
C PHE A 111 3.66 22.24 25.74
N ALA A 112 3.11 22.60 26.88
CA ALA A 112 3.11 21.74 28.06
C ALA A 112 1.72 21.58 28.65
N ILE A 113 1.32 20.36 28.98
CA ILE A 113 0.04 20.10 29.65
C ILE A 113 0.18 19.08 30.78
N GLY A 114 -0.31 19.44 31.96
CA GLY A 114 -0.41 18.56 33.11
C GLY A 114 -1.71 17.76 33.10
N ILE A 115 -1.61 16.44 33.23
CA ILE A 115 -2.75 15.52 33.28
C ILE A 115 -2.83 14.89 34.66
N SER A 116 -3.90 15.18 35.39
CA SER A 116 -4.17 14.56 36.69
C SER A 116 -4.77 13.18 36.51
N THR A 117 -4.21 12.19 37.20
CA THR A 117 -4.72 10.81 37.27
C THR A 117 -5.81 10.65 38.34
N LYS A 118 -6.27 11.75 38.94
CA LYS A 118 -7.29 11.71 40.00
C LYS A 118 -8.60 11.12 39.48
N ARG A 119 -9.07 10.09 40.18
CA ARG A 119 -10.28 9.28 39.86
C ARG A 119 -10.14 8.36 38.65
N TRP A 120 -8.92 8.14 38.15
CA TRP A 120 -8.71 7.08 37.17
C TRP A 120 -8.96 5.72 37.84
N LYS A 121 -9.43 4.75 37.06
CA LYS A 121 -9.66 3.39 37.52
C LYS A 121 -8.47 2.53 37.11
N ASP A 122 -8.32 1.38 37.75
CA ASP A 122 -7.38 0.36 37.29
C ASP A 122 -7.66 0.02 35.82
N GLY A 123 -6.59 -0.07 35.04
CA GLY A 123 -6.70 -0.29 33.60
C GLY A 123 -5.58 0.35 32.81
N THR A 124 -5.66 0.15 31.50
CA THR A 124 -4.68 0.67 30.53
C THR A 124 -5.36 1.64 29.59
N TYR A 125 -4.81 2.85 29.50
CA TYR A 125 -5.36 3.95 28.72
C TYR A 125 -4.35 4.38 27.65
N ALA A 126 -4.70 4.21 26.37
CA ALA A 126 -3.86 4.62 25.25
C ALA A 126 -4.23 6.02 24.77
N PHE A 127 -3.23 6.89 24.63
CA PHE A 127 -3.39 8.28 24.22
C PHE A 127 -2.55 8.61 22.98
N ALA A 128 -3.04 9.60 22.23
CA ALA A 128 -2.40 10.16 21.06
C ALA A 128 -2.35 11.69 21.19
N PHE A 129 -1.14 12.22 21.15
CA PHE A 129 -0.82 13.64 21.09
C PHE A 129 -0.51 14.04 19.65
N PHE A 130 -0.96 15.22 19.23
CA PHE A 130 -0.73 15.74 17.89
C PHE A 130 -0.24 17.18 17.93
N ALA A 131 0.64 17.52 16.99
CA ALA A 131 0.87 18.88 16.51
C ALA A 131 0.32 18.97 15.08
N SER A 132 -0.54 19.94 14.79
CA SER A 132 -1.43 19.92 13.62
C SER A 132 -1.53 21.29 12.95
N CYS A 133 -1.70 21.33 11.62
CA CYS A 133 -2.02 22.56 10.90
C CYS A 133 -3.47 23.05 11.12
N ARG A 134 -4.33 22.22 11.72
CA ARG A 134 -5.71 22.61 12.03
C ARG A 134 -5.74 23.69 13.11
N PRO A 135 -6.72 24.61 13.10
CA PRO A 135 -7.96 24.59 12.31
C PRO A 135 -7.86 25.19 10.89
N ALA A 136 -6.66 25.48 10.36
CA ALA A 136 -6.52 26.05 9.02
C ALA A 136 -7.13 25.16 7.92
N THR A 137 -7.67 25.80 6.88
CA THR A 137 -8.21 25.16 5.68
C THR A 137 -7.09 24.58 4.81
N GLY A 138 -7.40 23.58 3.98
CA GLY A 138 -6.43 22.89 3.12
C GLY A 138 -6.04 21.48 3.62
N PRO A 139 -4.97 20.89 3.04
CA PRO A 139 -4.50 19.55 3.39
C PRO A 139 -4.27 19.41 4.90
N PHE A 140 -4.61 18.24 5.45
CA PHE A 140 -4.34 17.94 6.85
C PHE A 140 -2.89 17.48 6.99
N VAL A 141 -2.09 18.25 7.73
CA VAL A 141 -0.70 17.92 8.06
C VAL A 141 -0.57 17.91 9.58
N ALA A 142 -0.06 16.82 10.15
CA ALA A 142 0.14 16.69 11.58
C ALA A 142 1.28 15.72 11.91
N ALA A 143 1.97 15.97 13.01
CA ALA A 143 2.79 15.00 13.71
C ALA A 143 1.96 14.32 14.82
N ARG A 144 2.21 13.04 15.08
CA ARG A 144 1.51 12.24 16.11
C ARG A 144 2.53 11.53 17.01
N HIS A 145 2.25 11.50 18.30
CA HIS A 145 3.02 10.81 19.34
C HIS A 145 2.08 10.11 20.32
N ASP A 146 2.29 8.82 20.54
CA ASP A 146 1.42 8.02 21.37
C ASP A 146 2.13 7.62 22.66
N PHE A 147 1.33 7.41 23.69
CA PHE A 147 1.79 6.89 24.97
C PHE A 147 0.66 6.14 25.65
N VAL A 148 1.02 5.25 26.56
CA VAL A 148 0.06 4.49 27.37
C VAL A 148 0.26 4.82 28.82
N VAL A 149 -0.85 4.92 29.54
CA VAL A 149 -0.87 5.07 30.99
C VAL A 149 -1.56 3.85 31.58
N THR A 150 -0.85 3.12 32.42
CA THR A 150 -1.37 1.96 33.15
C THR A 150 -1.56 2.34 34.62
N VAL A 151 -2.76 2.12 35.14
CA VAL A 151 -3.12 2.25 36.54
C VAL A 151 -3.27 0.86 37.14
N ASP A 152 -2.51 0.59 38.19
CA ASP A 152 -2.45 -0.68 38.91
C ASP A 152 -2.44 -0.40 40.42
N GLY A 153 -3.63 -0.38 41.02
CA GLY A 153 -3.82 0.04 42.40
C GLY A 153 -3.44 1.51 42.60
N ASP A 154 -2.49 1.79 43.50
CA ASP A 154 -2.03 3.16 43.77
C ASP A 154 -0.86 3.58 42.87
N ARG A 155 -0.46 2.75 41.90
CA ARG A 155 0.67 3.04 41.01
C ARG A 155 0.18 3.37 39.62
N VAL A 156 0.73 4.44 39.06
CA VAL A 156 0.57 4.82 37.65
C VAL A 156 1.92 4.72 36.96
N CYS A 157 1.96 4.00 35.85
CA CYS A 157 3.13 3.89 34.98
C CYS A 157 2.77 4.41 33.59
N ILE A 158 3.68 5.18 32.99
CA ILE A 158 3.54 5.75 31.67
C ILE A 158 4.60 5.14 30.77
N GLU A 159 4.15 4.51 29.70
CA GLU A 159 5.02 4.08 28.62
C GLU A 159 4.90 5.05 27.45
N ASP A 160 5.97 5.80 27.19
CA ASP A 160 6.11 6.59 25.98
C ASP A 160 6.29 5.64 24.78
N LEU A 161 5.26 5.52 23.94
CA LEU A 161 5.28 4.66 22.75
C LEU A 161 5.98 5.33 21.57
N GLY A 162 6.44 6.58 21.73
CA GLY A 162 7.07 7.34 20.68
C GLY A 162 6.08 7.94 19.71
N SER A 163 6.61 8.58 18.66
CA SER A 163 5.81 8.91 17.49
C SER A 163 5.16 7.62 16.99
N THR A 164 3.84 7.59 16.70
CA THR A 164 3.21 6.42 16.01
C THR A 164 3.87 6.06 14.69
N SER A 165 4.73 6.94 14.23
CA SER A 165 5.76 6.63 13.29
C SER A 165 6.66 5.52 13.88
N LEU A 166 6.33 4.27 13.51
CA LEU A 166 7.32 3.20 13.31
C LEU A 166 8.39 3.59 12.27
N ARG A 167 8.46 4.87 11.84
CA ARG A 167 9.44 5.39 10.88
C ARG A 167 10.87 5.38 11.41
N ILE A 168 11.11 5.06 12.67
CA ILE A 168 12.45 4.80 13.15
C ILE A 168 12.42 3.48 13.92
N SER A 169 13.18 2.50 13.45
CA SER A 169 13.45 1.25 14.15
C SER A 169 14.31 1.53 15.37
N ARG A 170 13.71 1.47 16.55
CA ARG A 170 14.36 1.79 17.83
C ARG A 170 14.60 0.57 18.69
N ALA A 171 13.82 -0.49 18.55
CA ALA A 171 13.87 -1.65 19.43
C ALA A 171 14.68 -2.81 18.84
N ILE A 172 14.65 -3.02 17.53
CA ILE A 172 15.25 -4.21 16.90
C ILE A 172 16.65 -3.87 16.39
N ALA A 173 17.68 -4.42 17.03
CA ALA A 173 19.09 -4.21 16.67
C ALA A 173 19.60 -5.20 15.60
N ALA A 174 19.05 -6.43 15.58
CA ALA A 174 19.33 -7.42 14.54
C ALA A 174 18.11 -8.31 14.34
N PHE A 175 17.93 -8.80 13.12
CA PHE A 175 16.85 -9.71 12.75
C PHE A 175 17.29 -10.61 11.60
N LYS A 176 16.97 -11.90 11.71
CA LYS A 176 17.30 -12.91 10.70
C LYS A 176 16.24 -14.00 10.70
N VAL A 177 15.92 -14.51 9.51
CA VAL A 177 15.09 -15.70 9.32
C VAL A 177 15.88 -16.66 8.46
N GLU A 178 16.04 -17.90 8.92
CA GLU A 178 16.76 -18.92 8.15
C GLU A 178 16.23 -20.34 8.39
N PRO A 179 16.09 -21.15 7.33
CA PRO A 179 16.06 -20.75 5.91
C PRO A 179 14.76 -19.98 5.55
N THR A 180 14.77 -19.23 4.44
CA THR A 180 13.58 -18.53 3.91
C THR A 180 12.87 -19.31 2.81
N THR A 181 13.44 -20.43 2.36
CA THR A 181 12.81 -21.38 1.44
C THR A 181 13.05 -22.78 1.98
N ILE A 182 11.98 -23.52 2.17
CA ILE A 182 11.94 -24.82 2.84
C ILE A 182 11.22 -25.88 2.03
N GLU A 183 11.56 -27.14 2.28
CA GLU A 183 10.63 -28.25 2.04
C GLU A 183 9.62 -28.34 3.21
N ALA A 184 8.45 -28.93 2.97
CA ALA A 184 7.44 -29.10 4.03
C ALA A 184 8.03 -29.85 5.24
N GLY A 185 7.89 -29.28 6.43
CA GLY A 185 8.42 -29.84 7.69
C GLY A 185 9.87 -29.50 8.04
N GLU A 186 10.59 -28.77 7.20
CA GLU A 186 11.89 -28.22 7.58
C GLU A 186 11.72 -27.03 8.54
N ALA A 187 12.40 -27.10 9.70
CA ALA A 187 12.29 -26.08 10.73
C ALA A 187 12.82 -24.72 10.26
N VAL A 188 12.13 -23.65 10.64
CA VAL A 188 12.57 -22.27 10.38
C VAL A 188 12.93 -21.58 11.68
N ARG A 189 14.14 -21.03 11.74
CA ARG A 189 14.62 -20.25 12.87
C ARG A 189 14.43 -18.76 12.60
N ILE A 190 13.76 -18.07 13.52
CA ILE A 190 13.61 -16.62 13.53
C ILE A 190 14.43 -16.09 14.70
N ALA A 191 15.51 -15.37 14.41
CA ALA A 191 16.42 -14.83 15.41
C ALA A 191 16.37 -13.31 15.42
N MET A 192 16.37 -12.74 16.62
CA MET A 192 16.25 -11.32 16.86
C MET A 192 17.12 -10.90 18.03
N ARG A 193 17.70 -9.71 17.94
CA ARG A 193 18.30 -9.03 19.09
C ARG A 193 17.62 -7.68 19.29
N GLY A 194 17.02 -7.49 20.45
CA GLY A 194 16.46 -6.23 20.90
C GLY A 194 17.50 -5.30 21.52
N ARG A 195 17.20 -4.01 21.59
CA ARG A 195 17.89 -3.07 22.47
C ARG A 195 17.32 -3.22 23.89
N LEU A 196 18.19 -3.31 24.88
CA LEU A 196 17.78 -3.52 26.28
C LEU A 196 16.76 -2.47 26.73
N GLY A 197 15.68 -2.94 27.36
CA GLY A 197 14.58 -2.10 27.84
C GLY A 197 13.65 -1.52 26.76
N ALA A 198 13.96 -1.70 25.46
CA ALA A 198 13.17 -1.14 24.37
C ALA A 198 11.97 -2.01 23.95
N MET A 199 11.91 -3.27 24.41
CA MET A 199 10.79 -4.18 24.17
C MET A 199 10.62 -5.12 25.37
N ALA A 200 9.40 -5.59 25.58
CA ALA A 200 9.04 -6.55 26.64
C ALA A 200 8.85 -7.97 26.08
N ARG A 201 8.28 -8.10 24.87
CA ARG A 201 8.01 -9.38 24.21
C ARG A 201 7.97 -9.24 22.70
N VAL A 202 7.94 -10.35 21.99
CA VAL A 202 7.73 -10.41 20.54
C VAL A 202 6.51 -11.23 20.20
N GLN A 203 5.88 -10.94 19.07
CA GLN A 203 4.73 -11.68 18.59
C GLN A 203 4.83 -11.80 17.07
N LEU A 204 4.51 -12.98 16.52
CA LEU A 204 4.34 -13.10 15.08
C LEU A 204 2.87 -12.94 14.72
N ALA A 205 2.59 -12.32 13.59
CA ALA A 205 1.23 -12.15 13.07
C ALA A 205 1.23 -12.00 11.54
N ASP A 206 0.04 -12.12 10.95
CA ASP A 206 -0.17 -11.77 9.55
C ASP A 206 -0.02 -10.26 9.33
N PRO A 207 0.63 -9.84 8.22
CA PRO A 207 0.70 -8.43 7.87
C PRO A 207 -0.69 -7.84 7.57
N PHE A 208 -1.61 -8.65 7.04
CA PHE A 208 -2.95 -8.26 6.61
C PHE A 208 -4.07 -9.05 7.29
N HIS A 209 -5.31 -8.75 6.91
CA HIS A 209 -6.44 -9.53 7.38
C HIS A 209 -6.53 -10.82 6.57
N ILE A 210 -6.81 -11.94 7.24
CA ILE A 210 -6.91 -13.27 6.62
C ILE A 210 -8.23 -13.92 7.01
N ALA A 211 -8.67 -14.90 6.22
CA ALA A 211 -9.77 -15.76 6.61
C ALA A 211 -9.30 -16.81 7.64
N GLU A 212 -10.23 -17.44 8.36
CA GLU A 212 -9.89 -18.41 9.41
C GLU A 212 -9.25 -19.67 8.81
N GLU A 213 -9.68 -20.05 7.60
CA GLU A 213 -9.15 -21.17 6.83
C GLU A 213 -7.71 -20.96 6.33
N ASP A 214 -7.21 -19.72 6.29
CA ASP A 214 -5.85 -19.38 5.85
C ASP A 214 -4.83 -19.37 7.00
N VAL A 215 -5.28 -19.64 8.23
CA VAL A 215 -4.43 -19.63 9.42
C VAL A 215 -3.38 -20.74 9.33
N LEU A 216 -2.12 -20.36 9.47
CA LEU A 216 -1.02 -21.33 9.45
C LEU A 216 -1.08 -22.27 10.67
N PRO A 217 -0.79 -23.56 10.49
CA PRO A 217 -0.67 -24.49 11.61
C PRO A 217 0.31 -23.97 12.67
N GLY A 218 -0.13 -24.02 13.93
CA GLY A 218 0.61 -23.49 15.08
C GLY A 218 0.25 -22.05 15.48
N PHE A 219 -0.53 -21.33 14.68
CA PHE A 219 -1.00 -19.98 15.00
C PHE A 219 -2.44 -20.00 15.52
N GLU A 220 -2.79 -19.02 16.37
CA GLU A 220 -4.14 -18.83 16.88
C GLU A 220 -4.86 -17.69 16.15
N TYR A 221 -6.09 -17.93 15.71
CA TYR A 221 -6.92 -16.94 15.02
C TYR A 221 -7.68 -16.02 15.99
N ASP A 222 -7.55 -14.71 15.80
CA ASP A 222 -8.36 -13.69 16.46
C ASP A 222 -9.45 -13.22 15.49
N ALA A 223 -10.67 -13.73 15.66
CA ALA A 223 -11.80 -13.41 14.79
C ALA A 223 -12.20 -11.92 14.81
N ALA A 224 -11.94 -11.20 15.90
CA ALA A 224 -12.25 -9.77 16.00
C ALA A 224 -11.27 -8.93 15.18
N LYS A 225 -9.99 -9.33 15.15
CA LYS A 225 -8.94 -8.67 14.37
C LYS A 225 -8.79 -9.22 12.96
N LYS A 226 -9.35 -10.40 12.70
CA LYS A 226 -9.20 -11.17 11.45
C LYS A 226 -7.73 -11.42 11.11
N LYS A 227 -6.98 -11.90 12.10
CA LYS A 227 -5.53 -12.13 12.03
C LYS A 227 -5.17 -13.35 12.83
N SER A 228 -4.09 -14.03 12.46
CA SER A 228 -3.48 -15.06 13.30
C SER A 228 -2.28 -14.51 14.08
N TYR A 229 -1.96 -15.18 15.18
CA TYR A 229 -0.88 -14.83 16.09
C TYR A 229 -0.11 -16.06 16.55
N TYR A 230 1.20 -15.93 16.73
CA TYR A 230 2.04 -16.94 17.38
C TYR A 230 2.77 -16.36 18.61
N PRO A 231 2.71 -17.05 19.77
CA PRO A 231 1.93 -18.26 20.04
C PRO A 231 0.42 -17.99 20.18
N THR A 232 0.01 -16.86 20.76
CA THR A 232 -1.40 -16.44 20.87
C THR A 232 -1.53 -14.92 20.76
N ALA A 233 -2.74 -14.37 20.63
CA ALA A 233 -2.94 -12.92 20.56
C ALA A 233 -2.65 -12.19 21.88
N SER A 234 -2.88 -12.87 23.01
CA SER A 234 -2.71 -12.33 24.36
C SER A 234 -1.29 -12.56 24.92
N GLN A 235 -0.61 -13.60 24.44
CA GLN A 235 0.76 -13.95 24.84
C GLN A 235 1.73 -13.69 23.68
N GLY A 236 2.78 -12.92 23.95
CA GLY A 236 3.97 -12.91 23.10
C GLY A 236 5.06 -13.75 23.76
N VAL A 237 6.18 -13.92 23.07
CA VAL A 237 7.36 -14.57 23.63
C VAL A 237 8.23 -13.51 24.29
N SER A 238 8.48 -13.67 25.59
CA SER A 238 9.41 -12.81 26.32
C SER A 238 10.84 -13.35 26.18
N ASP A 239 11.84 -12.51 26.43
CA ASP A 239 13.23 -12.94 26.54
C ASP A 239 13.36 -14.00 27.64
N ASN A 240 14.04 -15.11 27.32
CA ASN A 240 14.23 -16.26 28.21
C ASN A 240 12.94 -17.00 28.62
N ASP A 241 11.84 -16.83 27.88
CA ASP A 241 10.62 -17.60 28.08
C ASP A 241 10.78 -19.07 27.59
N GLU A 242 9.75 -19.90 27.74
CA GLU A 242 9.78 -21.32 27.36
C GLU A 242 9.95 -21.53 25.86
N LEU A 243 9.42 -20.63 25.03
CA LEU A 243 9.53 -20.68 23.56
C LEU A 243 10.83 -20.08 23.04
N ASP A 244 11.57 -19.35 23.89
CA ASP A 244 12.85 -18.77 23.51
C ASP A 244 13.94 -19.84 23.45
N ARG A 245 14.65 -19.87 22.32
CA ARG A 245 15.77 -20.77 22.03
C ARG A 245 17.12 -20.06 22.08
N ASP A 246 17.12 -18.75 22.32
CA ASP A 246 18.31 -17.99 22.71
C ASP A 246 18.20 -17.65 24.20
N ARG A 247 19.30 -17.78 24.93
CA ARG A 247 19.34 -17.45 26.37
C ARG A 247 20.19 -16.21 26.65
N ALA A 248 20.76 -15.61 25.60
CA ALA A 248 21.48 -14.36 25.72
C ALA A 248 20.50 -13.21 25.97
N GLU A 249 20.75 -12.42 27.01
CA GLU A 249 19.92 -11.28 27.40
C GLU A 249 19.62 -10.36 26.21
N GLY A 250 18.35 -10.03 26.03
CA GLY A 250 17.82 -9.21 24.95
C GLY A 250 17.78 -9.90 23.58
N SER A 251 18.08 -11.19 23.49
CA SER A 251 18.01 -11.96 22.23
C SER A 251 16.89 -12.99 22.32
N ILE A 252 16.10 -13.10 21.26
CA ILE A 252 15.01 -14.08 21.16
C ILE A 252 15.22 -14.90 19.89
N ALA A 253 15.17 -16.23 20.02
CA ALA A 253 15.11 -17.13 18.89
C ALA A 253 13.88 -18.03 18.97
N LEU A 254 13.07 -18.01 17.91
CA LEU A 254 11.91 -18.88 17.74
C LEU A 254 12.23 -19.97 16.72
N GLU A 255 11.73 -21.18 16.94
CA GLU A 255 11.76 -22.27 15.98
C GLU A 255 10.32 -22.64 15.62
N LEU A 256 9.95 -22.43 14.35
CA LEU A 256 8.62 -22.73 13.85
C LEU A 256 8.56 -24.15 13.30
N ASP A 257 7.51 -24.87 13.70
CA ASP A 257 7.14 -26.16 13.12
C ASP A 257 6.30 -25.93 11.86
N THR A 258 6.83 -26.39 10.73
CA THR A 258 6.28 -26.14 9.38
C THR A 258 5.72 -27.41 8.75
N ARG A 259 5.61 -28.52 9.50
CA ARG A 259 5.23 -29.84 8.96
C ARG A 259 3.92 -29.84 8.18
N ASP A 260 2.96 -29.08 8.66
CA ASP A 260 1.62 -29.02 8.06
C ASP A 260 1.39 -27.73 7.26
N TRP A 261 2.43 -26.91 7.04
CA TRP A 261 2.27 -25.66 6.30
C TRP A 261 1.97 -25.92 4.82
N PRO A 262 0.96 -25.24 4.24
CA PRO A 262 0.61 -25.44 2.84
C PRO A 262 1.72 -24.92 1.90
N PRO A 263 1.91 -25.50 0.71
CA PRO A 263 2.88 -24.99 -0.26
C PRO A 263 2.55 -23.57 -0.75
N GLY A 264 3.54 -22.69 -0.80
CA GLY A 264 3.35 -21.28 -1.18
C GLY A 264 4.36 -20.34 -0.55
N VAL A 265 4.07 -19.04 -0.59
CA VAL A 265 4.87 -18.02 0.07
C VAL A 265 4.05 -17.38 1.18
N HIS A 266 4.48 -17.58 2.41
CA HIS A 266 3.78 -17.14 3.62
C HIS A 266 4.42 -15.88 4.18
N HIS A 267 3.69 -14.77 4.13
CA HIS A 267 4.18 -13.51 4.65
C HIS A 267 3.82 -13.36 6.11
N LEU A 268 4.84 -13.07 6.92
CA LEU A 268 4.69 -12.91 8.35
C LEU A 268 5.35 -11.60 8.80
N ARG A 269 4.91 -11.14 9.96
CA ARG A 269 5.46 -9.97 10.63
C ARG A 269 5.81 -10.34 12.05
N LEU A 270 7.02 -10.00 12.48
CA LEU A 270 7.42 -9.98 13.88
C LEU A 270 7.18 -8.57 14.42
N ASP A 271 6.37 -8.46 15.45
CA ASP A 271 6.14 -7.24 16.23
C ASP A 271 6.94 -7.29 17.53
N ALA A 272 7.85 -6.34 17.71
CA ALA A 272 8.44 -6.04 19.01
C ALA A 272 7.42 -5.24 19.82
N MET A 273 7.06 -5.72 20.99
CA MET A 273 5.99 -5.18 21.82
C MET A 273 6.57 -4.48 23.04
N GLY A 274 6.10 -3.27 23.33
CA GLY A 274 6.37 -2.57 24.59
C GLY A 274 5.65 -3.21 25.79
N ARG A 275 5.85 -2.67 26.99
CA ARG A 275 5.25 -3.14 28.25
C ARG A 275 3.72 -3.04 28.23
N ALA A 276 3.17 -2.02 27.58
CA ALA A 276 1.75 -1.80 27.35
C ALA A 276 1.14 -2.75 26.31
N GLY A 277 1.94 -3.64 25.71
CA GLY A 277 1.47 -4.56 24.68
C GLY A 277 1.10 -3.88 23.36
N LYS A 278 1.72 -2.75 23.04
CA LYS A 278 1.65 -2.12 21.70
C LYS A 278 2.95 -2.36 20.95
N THR A 279 2.88 -2.47 19.63
CA THR A 279 4.06 -2.60 18.78
C THR A 279 4.91 -1.33 18.83
N VAL A 280 6.19 -1.48 19.15
CA VAL A 280 7.19 -0.41 19.19
C VAL A 280 8.18 -0.49 18.03
N ASP A 281 8.31 -1.65 17.38
CA ASP A 281 9.10 -1.87 16.17
C ASP A 281 8.64 -3.18 15.49
N TYR A 282 8.99 -3.40 14.23
CA TYR A 282 8.61 -4.62 13.52
C TYR A 282 9.59 -5.04 12.42
N ARG A 283 9.52 -6.31 12.03
CA ARG A 283 10.18 -6.85 10.83
C ARG A 283 9.19 -7.70 10.05
N THR A 284 9.22 -7.58 8.73
CA THR A 284 8.40 -8.39 7.84
C THR A 284 9.29 -9.33 7.05
N PHE A 285 8.82 -10.54 6.86
CA PHE A 285 9.55 -11.59 6.19
C PHE A 285 8.57 -12.50 5.46
N ALA A 286 9.10 -13.38 4.63
CA ALA A 286 8.32 -14.40 3.97
C ALA A 286 9.08 -15.73 4.02
N ILE A 287 8.34 -16.83 4.17
CA ILE A 287 8.86 -18.19 4.10
C ILE A 287 8.20 -18.87 2.90
N LYS A 288 9.01 -19.36 1.98
CA LYS A 288 8.55 -20.17 0.85
C LYS A 288 8.54 -21.64 1.23
N VAL A 289 7.37 -22.27 1.25
CA VAL A 289 7.23 -23.73 1.25
C VAL A 289 7.18 -24.19 -0.20
N ARG A 290 8.16 -24.98 -0.62
CA ARG A 290 8.30 -25.41 -2.02
C ARG A 290 7.09 -26.21 -2.49
N ARG A 291 6.74 -26.00 -3.76
CA ARG A 291 5.74 -26.81 -4.46
C ARG A 291 6.40 -27.87 -5.34
N PRO A 292 5.75 -29.02 -5.57
CA PRO A 292 6.25 -30.02 -6.52
C PRO A 292 6.45 -29.49 -7.95
N ASP A 293 5.72 -28.44 -8.35
CA ASP A 293 5.79 -27.81 -9.67
C ASP A 293 6.73 -26.58 -9.73
N ASP A 294 7.46 -26.28 -8.63
CA ASP A 294 8.54 -25.29 -8.61
C ASP A 294 9.79 -25.86 -9.32
N VAL A 295 9.99 -25.48 -10.58
CA VAL A 295 11.08 -25.99 -11.44
C VAL A 295 12.15 -24.94 -11.73
N LEU A 296 11.98 -23.71 -11.26
CA LEU A 296 12.94 -22.64 -11.43
C LEU A 296 13.78 -22.44 -10.16
N GLU A 297 15.04 -22.13 -10.38
CA GLU A 297 15.90 -21.49 -9.41
C GLU A 297 15.83 -19.98 -9.68
N VAL A 298 15.25 -19.24 -8.73
CA VAL A 298 15.06 -17.80 -8.81
C VAL A 298 15.91 -17.13 -7.75
N THR A 299 16.70 -16.13 -8.13
CA THR A 299 17.51 -15.32 -7.23
C THR A 299 17.10 -13.86 -7.37
N VAL A 300 16.78 -13.23 -6.25
CA VAL A 300 16.49 -11.79 -6.16
C VAL A 300 17.74 -11.10 -5.62
N GLU A 301 18.30 -10.15 -6.35
CA GLU A 301 19.38 -9.28 -5.87
C GLU A 301 18.81 -8.22 -4.91
N ASP A 302 19.64 -7.68 -4.01
CA ASP A 302 19.22 -6.59 -3.12
C ASP A 302 18.66 -5.43 -3.94
N SER A 303 17.50 -4.93 -3.52
CA SER A 303 16.88 -3.81 -4.20
C SER A 303 17.61 -2.50 -3.91
N TRP A 304 17.45 -1.51 -4.78
CA TRP A 304 18.00 -0.17 -4.58
C TRP A 304 16.94 0.91 -4.72
N PHE A 305 17.21 2.07 -4.14
CA PHE A 305 16.36 3.25 -4.25
C PHE A 305 16.26 3.72 -5.70
N PHE A 306 15.05 3.97 -6.16
CA PHE A 306 14.78 4.52 -7.48
C PHE A 306 14.22 5.93 -7.43
N ALA A 307 13.19 6.17 -6.61
CA ALA A 307 12.58 7.48 -6.42
C ALA A 307 11.79 7.52 -5.09
N GLU A 308 11.36 8.71 -4.66
CA GLU A 308 10.34 8.82 -3.61
C GLU A 308 8.98 8.38 -4.16
N GLY A 309 8.18 7.67 -3.35
CA GLY A 309 6.82 7.28 -3.73
C GLY A 309 6.37 5.96 -3.14
N THR A 310 5.15 5.56 -3.45
CA THR A 310 4.58 4.28 -2.97
C THR A 310 3.83 3.50 -4.05
N HIS A 311 3.70 4.06 -5.25
CA HIS A 311 2.97 3.46 -6.37
C HIS A 311 3.92 3.43 -7.56
N PHE A 312 4.58 2.30 -7.79
CA PHE A 312 5.48 2.16 -8.93
C PHE A 312 4.65 2.15 -10.22
N GLY A 313 5.02 3.00 -11.18
CA GLY A 313 4.42 3.04 -12.50
C GLY A 313 4.80 1.83 -13.35
N ARG A 314 4.75 2.00 -14.67
CA ARG A 314 5.06 0.93 -15.63
C ARG A 314 6.41 1.17 -16.30
N PHE A 315 7.08 0.10 -16.72
CA PHE A 315 8.17 0.15 -17.68
C PHE A 315 7.64 0.20 -19.11
N ALA A 316 8.13 1.14 -19.90
CA ALA A 316 8.09 1.04 -21.36
C ALA A 316 9.48 0.64 -21.86
N LYS A 317 9.54 -0.29 -22.80
CA LYS A 317 10.79 -0.77 -23.40
C LYS A 317 10.78 -0.50 -24.89
N SER A 318 11.70 0.33 -25.36
CA SER A 318 11.90 0.60 -26.78
C SER A 318 12.51 -0.62 -27.50
N ARG A 319 12.58 -0.56 -28.83
CA ARG A 319 13.18 -1.60 -29.67
C ARG A 319 14.67 -1.84 -29.41
N ASP A 320 15.42 -0.78 -29.11
CA ASP A 320 16.85 -0.87 -28.81
C ASP A 320 17.14 -1.35 -27.37
N GLY A 321 16.08 -1.68 -26.61
CA GLY A 321 16.19 -2.15 -25.23
C GLY A 321 16.27 -1.05 -24.19
N THR A 322 16.20 0.23 -24.58
CA THR A 322 16.07 1.35 -23.64
C THR A 322 14.80 1.17 -22.79
N LEU A 323 14.94 1.35 -21.48
CA LEU A 323 13.82 1.37 -20.53
C LEU A 323 13.43 2.82 -20.20
N LEU A 324 12.12 3.04 -20.06
CA LEU A 324 11.51 4.30 -19.64
C LEU A 324 10.57 4.02 -18.47
N CYS A 325 10.67 4.81 -17.40
CA CYS A 325 9.80 4.68 -16.22
C CYS A 325 9.94 5.93 -15.35
N GLU A 326 8.84 6.43 -14.75
CA GLU A 326 8.86 7.58 -13.83
C GLU A 326 9.60 8.82 -14.36
N ASN A 327 9.38 9.18 -15.64
CA ASN A 327 10.10 10.25 -16.34
C ASN A 327 11.63 10.09 -16.28
N LYS A 328 12.11 8.84 -16.30
CA LYS A 328 13.53 8.49 -16.37
C LYS A 328 13.77 7.51 -17.50
N ARG A 329 15.01 7.51 -17.99
CA ARG A 329 15.48 6.66 -19.08
C ARG A 329 16.73 5.88 -18.68
N SER A 330 16.80 4.61 -19.07
CA SER A 330 17.96 3.74 -18.88
C SER A 330 18.34 3.01 -20.16
N THR A 331 19.63 2.97 -20.48
CA THR A 331 20.20 2.28 -21.66
C THR A 331 21.09 1.10 -21.30
N ASP A 332 21.17 0.74 -20.02
CA ASP A 332 22.10 -0.28 -19.49
C ASP A 332 21.38 -1.42 -18.75
N GLY A 333 20.10 -1.63 -19.09
CA GLY A 333 19.26 -2.66 -18.47
C GLY A 333 18.70 -2.25 -17.10
N GLY A 334 18.56 -0.95 -16.84
CA GLY A 334 17.98 -0.43 -15.59
C GLY A 334 18.97 -0.23 -14.45
N ARG A 335 20.28 -0.31 -14.72
CA ARG A 335 21.32 -0.10 -13.69
C ARG A 335 21.48 1.38 -13.36
N THR A 336 21.49 2.23 -14.39
CA THR A 336 21.53 3.68 -14.24
C THR A 336 20.36 4.34 -14.94
N TRP A 337 19.88 5.44 -14.36
CA TRP A 337 18.71 6.17 -14.82
C TRP A 337 18.99 7.66 -14.90
N GLN A 338 18.63 8.27 -16.03
CA GLN A 338 18.76 9.70 -16.28
C GLN A 338 17.37 10.32 -16.31
N GLY A 339 17.23 11.54 -15.80
CA GLY A 339 15.98 12.29 -15.91
C GLY A 339 15.61 12.53 -17.37
N ALA A 340 14.32 12.37 -17.68
CA ALA A 340 13.72 12.72 -18.97
C ALA A 340 12.74 13.88 -18.75
N ASN A 341 12.68 14.80 -19.71
CA ASN A 341 11.83 16.00 -19.59
C ASN A 341 10.34 15.70 -19.72
N ASP A 342 9.99 14.56 -20.34
CA ASP A 342 8.63 14.13 -20.57
C ASP A 342 8.49 12.61 -20.38
N GLY A 343 7.26 12.15 -20.23
CA GLY A 343 6.91 10.75 -20.08
C GLY A 343 5.65 10.37 -20.84
N PHE A 344 5.20 9.14 -20.62
CA PHE A 344 4.15 8.51 -21.40
C PHE A 344 2.82 8.31 -20.64
N GLY A 345 2.68 8.90 -19.46
CA GLY A 345 1.49 8.77 -18.63
C GLY A 345 1.47 7.49 -17.80
N ALA A 346 0.29 6.87 -17.65
CA ALA A 346 0.09 5.73 -16.73
C ALA A 346 0.54 4.39 -17.31
N GLY A 347 0.65 4.30 -18.64
CA GLY A 347 1.16 3.13 -19.33
C GLY A 347 1.37 3.41 -20.80
N ALA A 348 2.28 2.64 -21.40
CA ALA A 348 2.64 2.77 -22.80
C ALA A 348 2.99 1.42 -23.41
N GLU A 349 2.99 1.41 -24.74
CA GLU A 349 3.44 0.29 -25.55
C GLU A 349 4.32 0.78 -26.70
N THR A 350 5.33 -0.03 -27.03
CA THR A 350 6.15 0.19 -28.23
C THR A 350 5.44 -0.46 -29.42
N LEU A 351 5.05 0.37 -30.39
CA LEU A 351 4.31 -0.04 -31.56
C LEU A 351 5.18 -0.83 -32.56
N SER A 352 4.53 -1.47 -33.52
CA SER A 352 5.15 -2.27 -34.59
C SER A 352 5.98 -1.46 -35.59
N ASP A 353 6.02 -0.13 -35.48
CA ASP A 353 6.93 0.74 -36.22
C ASP A 353 8.04 1.36 -35.34
N GLY A 354 8.01 1.10 -34.02
CA GLY A 354 8.99 1.59 -33.06
C GLY A 354 8.59 2.89 -32.35
N ARG A 355 7.47 3.51 -32.71
CA ARG A 355 6.89 4.59 -31.91
C ARG A 355 6.50 4.08 -30.53
N ILE A 356 6.50 4.96 -29.53
CA ILE A 356 6.03 4.64 -28.18
C ILE A 356 4.79 5.47 -27.91
N LEU A 357 3.66 4.80 -27.71
CA LEU A 357 2.37 5.44 -27.44
C LEU A 357 1.97 5.17 -26.00
N GLY A 358 1.65 6.22 -25.26
CA GLY A 358 1.09 6.14 -23.92
C GLY A 358 -0.09 7.06 -23.71
N ILE A 359 -0.91 6.73 -22.71
CA ILE A 359 -2.07 7.52 -22.29
C ILE A 359 -2.15 7.59 -20.76
N ASP A 360 -2.75 8.67 -20.27
CA ASP A 360 -2.94 8.90 -18.84
C ASP A 360 -4.04 8.02 -18.23
N TYR A 361 -3.97 7.86 -16.90
CA TYR A 361 -4.88 7.02 -16.13
C TYR A 361 -6.35 7.48 -16.19
N ARG A 362 -6.61 8.80 -16.14
CA ARG A 362 -7.97 9.35 -15.94
C ARG A 362 -8.53 9.93 -17.22
N CYS A 363 -9.71 9.45 -17.63
CA CYS A 363 -10.50 10.10 -18.67
C CYS A 363 -11.47 11.11 -18.03
N LEU A 364 -11.53 12.32 -18.59
CA LEU A 364 -12.38 13.41 -18.11
C LEU A 364 -13.55 13.67 -19.06
N PRO A 365 -14.78 13.93 -18.56
CA PRO A 365 -15.94 14.11 -19.41
C PRO A 365 -15.79 15.32 -20.34
N VAL A 366 -16.33 15.20 -21.56
CA VAL A 366 -16.46 16.31 -22.50
C VAL A 366 -17.82 16.99 -22.28
N GLU A 367 -17.79 18.30 -22.03
CA GLU A 367 -18.99 19.08 -21.80
C GLU A 367 -19.97 18.97 -22.99
N GLY A 368 -21.24 18.72 -22.69
CA GLY A 368 -22.30 18.58 -23.70
C GLY A 368 -22.27 17.29 -24.53
N GLN A 369 -21.31 16.37 -24.30
CA GLN A 369 -21.19 15.14 -25.08
C GLN A 369 -21.22 13.90 -24.18
N GLN A 370 -22.44 13.38 -23.94
CA GLN A 370 -22.63 12.19 -23.12
C GLN A 370 -21.85 11.00 -23.68
N GLY A 371 -21.15 10.26 -22.81
CA GLY A 371 -20.34 9.11 -23.20
C GLY A 371 -18.95 9.44 -23.74
N TRP A 372 -18.67 10.72 -24.00
CA TRP A 372 -17.38 11.16 -24.51
C TRP A 372 -16.51 11.74 -23.40
N TYR A 373 -15.26 11.30 -23.42
CA TYR A 373 -14.23 11.70 -22.48
C TYR A 373 -12.97 12.09 -23.25
N THR A 374 -12.06 12.78 -22.55
CA THR A 374 -10.73 13.09 -23.05
C THR A 374 -9.67 12.51 -22.13
N VAL A 375 -8.53 12.16 -22.71
CA VAL A 375 -7.36 11.66 -21.99
C VAL A 375 -6.09 12.23 -22.62
N GLN A 376 -5.08 12.52 -21.80
CA GLN A 376 -3.79 12.94 -22.31
C GLN A 376 -3.14 11.76 -23.03
N ARG A 377 -2.74 11.98 -24.27
CA ARG A 377 -1.97 11.07 -25.10
C ARG A 377 -0.55 11.59 -25.25
N SER A 378 0.40 10.68 -25.23
CA SER A 378 1.83 10.95 -25.37
C SER A 378 2.40 10.01 -26.43
N LEU A 379 3.00 10.57 -27.49
CA LEU A 379 3.58 9.80 -28.59
C LEU A 379 5.05 10.17 -28.78
N SER A 380 5.93 9.17 -28.80
CA SER A 380 7.34 9.34 -29.14
C SER A 380 7.67 8.70 -30.49
N HIS A 381 8.48 9.39 -31.28
CA HIS A 381 9.02 8.93 -32.57
C HIS A 381 10.53 8.63 -32.50
N ASP A 382 11.17 8.83 -31.35
CA ASP A 382 12.62 8.84 -31.20
C ASP A 382 13.13 7.89 -30.10
N GLY A 383 12.37 6.80 -29.86
CA GLY A 383 12.70 5.80 -28.84
C GLY A 383 12.52 6.33 -27.41
N GLY A 384 11.60 7.27 -27.21
CA GLY A 384 11.25 7.83 -25.91
C GLY A 384 12.21 8.90 -25.41
N ARG A 385 12.97 9.56 -26.30
CA ARG A 385 13.79 10.72 -25.92
C ARG A 385 12.93 11.97 -25.76
N SER A 386 11.87 12.09 -26.56
CA SER A 386 10.86 13.13 -26.45
C SER A 386 9.45 12.57 -26.68
N PHE A 387 8.45 13.22 -26.09
CA PHE A 387 7.04 12.87 -26.24
C PHE A 387 6.23 14.07 -26.70
N GLN A 388 5.53 13.92 -27.83
CA GLN A 388 4.50 14.85 -28.25
C GLN A 388 3.21 14.56 -27.46
N LYS A 389 2.74 15.57 -26.74
CA LYS A 389 1.51 15.53 -25.94
C LYS A 389 0.32 16.06 -26.74
N THR A 390 -0.70 15.25 -26.91
CA THR A 390 -1.98 15.61 -27.55
C THR A 390 -3.16 15.14 -26.70
N GLN A 391 -4.37 15.63 -26.98
CA GLN A 391 -5.58 15.12 -26.34
C GLN A 391 -6.22 14.04 -27.21
N ALA A 392 -6.46 12.86 -26.64
CA ALA A 392 -7.24 11.80 -27.26
C ALA A 392 -8.68 11.82 -26.73
N ARG A 393 -9.60 11.23 -27.48
CA ARG A 393 -11.01 11.08 -27.11
C ARG A 393 -11.33 9.62 -26.82
N VAL A 394 -12.19 9.40 -25.83
CA VAL A 394 -12.64 8.05 -25.43
C VAL A 394 -14.16 8.05 -25.39
N ASN A 395 -14.79 7.13 -26.13
CA ASN A 395 -16.23 6.96 -26.21
C ASN A 395 -16.64 5.69 -25.46
N VAL A 396 -17.23 5.86 -24.28
CA VAL A 396 -17.82 4.80 -23.47
C VAL A 396 -19.22 5.28 -23.05
N PRO A 397 -20.26 5.04 -23.89
CA PRO A 397 -21.59 5.63 -23.70
C PRO A 397 -22.22 5.39 -22.34
N GLU A 398 -21.94 4.21 -21.77
CA GLU A 398 -22.51 3.75 -20.51
C GLU A 398 -21.67 4.10 -19.29
N ALA A 399 -20.47 4.67 -19.45
CA ALA A 399 -19.65 5.06 -18.31
C ALA A 399 -20.36 6.10 -17.44
N LYS A 400 -20.14 6.01 -16.12
CA LYS A 400 -20.59 6.99 -15.14
C LYS A 400 -19.45 7.39 -14.20
N ALA A 401 -19.59 8.56 -13.60
CA ALA A 401 -18.77 8.93 -12.47
C ALA A 401 -19.09 8.02 -11.27
N ALA A 402 -18.06 7.62 -10.53
CA ALA A 402 -18.25 6.85 -9.30
C ALA A 402 -17.09 7.07 -8.32
N MET A 403 -17.32 6.67 -7.07
CA MET A 403 -16.29 6.68 -6.03
C MET A 403 -15.53 5.35 -6.06
N GLY A 404 -14.26 5.39 -6.44
CA GLY A 404 -13.28 4.35 -6.17
C GLY A 404 -12.41 4.74 -4.97
N HIS A 405 -11.10 4.56 -5.04
CA HIS A 405 -10.17 5.13 -4.05
C HIS A 405 -10.21 6.66 -4.01
N ALA A 406 -10.62 7.28 -5.13
CA ALA A 406 -11.01 8.67 -5.24
C ALA A 406 -12.27 8.81 -6.11
N LEU A 407 -12.81 10.03 -6.20
CA LEU A 407 -13.86 10.32 -7.18
C LEU A 407 -13.25 10.24 -8.60
N HIS A 408 -13.84 9.40 -9.44
CA HIS A 408 -13.50 9.29 -10.85
C HIS A 408 -14.68 9.74 -11.69
N LEU A 409 -14.45 10.66 -12.63
CA LEU A 409 -15.50 11.29 -13.43
C LEU A 409 -15.80 10.53 -14.73
N GLY A 410 -15.01 9.52 -15.08
CA GLY A 410 -15.11 8.77 -16.32
C GLY A 410 -14.28 7.48 -16.30
N PRO A 411 -14.12 6.85 -17.48
CA PRO A 411 -13.26 5.69 -17.68
C PRO A 411 -11.84 5.86 -17.12
N LEU A 412 -11.23 4.72 -16.78
CA LEU A 412 -9.88 4.65 -16.25
C LEU A 412 -9.06 3.74 -17.15
N PHE A 413 -7.93 4.23 -17.65
CA PHE A 413 -7.01 3.42 -18.45
C PHE A 413 -6.14 2.53 -17.55
N MET A 414 -6.13 1.23 -17.81
CA MET A 414 -5.43 0.21 -17.01
C MET A 414 -4.13 -0.23 -17.69
N ARG A 415 -3.19 0.72 -17.79
CA ARG A 415 -1.75 0.61 -18.19
C ARG A 415 -1.36 -0.10 -19.49
N SER A 416 -2.25 -0.84 -20.15
CA SER A 416 -1.91 -1.79 -21.21
C SER A 416 -2.54 -1.40 -22.53
N ILE A 417 -1.71 -1.32 -23.56
CA ILE A 417 -2.11 -1.22 -24.97
C ILE A 417 -1.51 -2.44 -25.68
N VAL A 418 -2.25 -3.07 -26.57
CA VAL A 418 -1.75 -4.13 -27.44
C VAL A 418 -2.07 -3.77 -28.89
N VAL A 419 -1.12 -4.03 -29.80
CA VAL A 419 -1.34 -3.91 -31.25
C VAL A 419 -2.04 -5.18 -31.76
N ARG A 420 -3.15 -5.00 -32.47
CA ARG A 420 -3.93 -6.05 -33.13
C ARG A 420 -3.29 -6.46 -34.45
N ASP A 421 -3.68 -7.60 -34.99
CA ASP A 421 -3.10 -8.13 -36.23
C ASP A 421 -3.39 -7.24 -37.46
N ASN A 422 -4.52 -6.53 -37.43
CA ASN A 422 -4.90 -5.53 -38.43
C ASN A 422 -4.22 -4.15 -38.24
N GLY A 423 -3.36 -3.99 -37.23
CA GLY A 423 -2.68 -2.75 -36.89
C GLY A 423 -3.45 -1.79 -35.99
N SER A 424 -4.74 -2.03 -35.69
CA SER A 424 -5.45 -1.25 -34.69
C SER A 424 -4.96 -1.56 -33.28
N LEU A 425 -5.33 -0.74 -32.31
CA LEU A 425 -4.90 -0.83 -30.92
C LEU A 425 -6.06 -1.28 -30.05
N VAL A 426 -5.79 -2.11 -29.07
CA VAL A 426 -6.71 -2.43 -27.98
C VAL A 426 -6.12 -1.98 -26.65
N GLY A 427 -6.84 -1.13 -25.94
CA GLY A 427 -6.47 -0.61 -24.63
C GLY A 427 -7.30 -1.26 -23.55
N LEU A 428 -6.68 -1.57 -22.41
CA LEU A 428 -7.37 -2.06 -21.23
C LEU A 428 -7.92 -0.86 -20.44
N PHE A 429 -9.22 -0.88 -20.13
CA PHE A 429 -9.90 0.16 -19.37
C PHE A 429 -10.70 -0.46 -18.22
N GLY A 430 -11.07 0.37 -17.27
CA GLY A 430 -11.99 0.01 -16.19
C GLY A 430 -12.84 1.20 -15.75
N GLY A 431 -13.63 0.96 -14.72
CA GLY A 431 -14.53 1.95 -14.14
C GLY A 431 -15.91 1.37 -13.91
N TRP A 432 -16.94 2.19 -14.13
CA TRP A 432 -18.32 1.85 -13.79
C TRP A 432 -19.27 2.29 -14.88
N PHE A 433 -20.26 1.46 -15.16
CA PHE A 433 -21.38 1.79 -16.03
C PHE A 433 -22.59 2.26 -15.24
N LYS A 434 -23.54 2.92 -15.91
CA LYS A 434 -24.79 3.41 -15.31
C LYS A 434 -25.50 2.33 -14.50
N SER A 435 -25.54 1.11 -15.04
CA SER A 435 -26.11 -0.10 -14.43
C SER A 435 -25.42 -0.59 -13.15
N ASP A 436 -24.18 -0.15 -12.88
CA ASP A 436 -23.34 -0.74 -11.83
C ASP A 436 -23.67 -0.12 -10.49
N ILE A 437 -24.80 -0.51 -9.93
CA ILE A 437 -25.37 0.06 -8.72
C ILE A 437 -25.11 -0.79 -7.47
N ALA A 438 -24.67 -2.04 -7.66
CA ALA A 438 -24.34 -2.93 -6.56
C ALA A 438 -23.10 -2.41 -5.82
N LEU A 439 -23.20 -2.27 -4.51
CA LEU A 439 -22.17 -1.69 -3.66
C LEU A 439 -21.22 -2.77 -3.16
N CYS A 440 -19.93 -2.53 -3.26
CA CYS A 440 -18.90 -3.41 -2.73
C CYS A 440 -18.67 -3.19 -1.23
N PRO A 441 -18.11 -4.17 -0.49
CA PRO A 441 -17.89 -4.03 0.96
C PRO A 441 -16.85 -2.95 1.29
N TYR A 442 -15.99 -2.58 0.32
CA TYR A 442 -14.91 -1.63 0.50
C TYR A 442 -15.37 -0.16 0.57
N GLY A 443 -15.96 0.21 1.70
CA GLY A 443 -16.21 1.60 2.13
C GLY A 443 -17.40 2.32 1.47
N ARG A 444 -17.90 3.36 2.17
CA ARG A 444 -18.74 4.52 1.76
C ARG A 444 -19.59 4.43 0.48
N GLY A 445 -20.31 3.33 0.25
CA GLY A 445 -21.26 3.23 -0.87
C GLY A 445 -20.60 3.25 -2.25
N ARG A 446 -19.45 2.57 -2.40
CA ARG A 446 -18.77 2.41 -3.68
C ARG A 446 -19.37 1.26 -4.48
N PRO A 447 -19.61 1.42 -5.80
CA PRO A 447 -20.07 0.32 -6.63
C PRO A 447 -18.94 -0.63 -7.02
N TYR A 448 -19.27 -1.91 -7.27
CA TYR A 448 -18.35 -2.86 -7.90
C TYR A 448 -17.89 -2.34 -9.26
N SER A 449 -16.59 -2.42 -9.51
CA SER A 449 -15.97 -2.01 -10.76
C SER A 449 -16.00 -3.11 -11.82
N ARG A 450 -15.85 -2.69 -13.08
CA ARG A 450 -15.68 -3.57 -14.23
C ARG A 450 -14.38 -3.26 -14.96
N THR A 451 -13.87 -4.27 -15.65
CA THR A 451 -12.77 -4.15 -16.60
C THR A 451 -13.29 -4.45 -18.01
N TYR A 452 -12.87 -3.67 -18.98
CA TYR A 452 -13.30 -3.73 -20.38
C TYR A 452 -12.19 -3.26 -21.30
N VAL A 453 -12.40 -3.37 -22.61
CA VAL A 453 -11.44 -2.89 -23.61
C VAL A 453 -12.06 -1.85 -24.54
N CYS A 454 -11.22 -0.92 -24.99
CA CYS A 454 -11.54 0.03 -26.04
C CYS A 454 -10.57 -0.15 -27.22
N GLU A 455 -11.02 0.14 -28.43
CA GLU A 455 -10.22 0.08 -29.66
C GLU A 455 -9.93 1.48 -30.21
N SER A 456 -8.75 1.64 -30.80
CA SER A 456 -8.39 2.78 -31.64
C SER A 456 -7.75 2.29 -32.94
N ASP A 457 -8.17 2.82 -34.08
CA ASP A 457 -7.62 2.55 -35.41
C ASP A 457 -6.85 3.76 -36.00
N ASP A 458 -6.60 4.78 -35.16
CA ASP A 458 -6.06 6.08 -35.54
C ASP A 458 -4.93 6.54 -34.60
N ASP A 459 -4.01 5.62 -34.28
CA ASP A 459 -2.83 5.86 -33.43
C ASP A 459 -3.17 6.39 -32.02
N GLY A 460 -4.29 5.93 -31.47
CA GLY A 460 -4.73 6.25 -30.11
C GLY A 460 -5.42 7.61 -29.99
N LEU A 461 -5.84 8.24 -31.10
CA LEU A 461 -6.53 9.54 -31.07
C LEU A 461 -7.99 9.40 -30.66
N ASN A 462 -8.69 8.36 -31.13
CA ASN A 462 -10.06 8.05 -30.75
C ASN A 462 -10.16 6.59 -30.28
N TRP A 463 -10.69 6.41 -29.07
CA TRP A 463 -10.93 5.10 -28.46
C TRP A 463 -12.42 4.84 -28.34
N ASN A 464 -12.91 3.69 -28.80
CA ASN A 464 -14.32 3.30 -28.67
C ASN A 464 -14.43 2.03 -27.84
N TYR A 465 -15.39 1.99 -26.91
CA TYR A 465 -15.73 0.77 -26.18
C TYR A 465 -16.01 -0.40 -27.13
N VAL A 466 -15.44 -1.57 -26.82
CA VAL A 466 -15.63 -2.80 -27.60
C VAL A 466 -16.45 -3.82 -26.79
N THR A 467 -15.91 -4.27 -25.66
CA THR A 467 -16.51 -5.34 -24.86
C THR A 467 -16.05 -5.29 -23.41
N THR A 468 -16.88 -5.82 -22.51
CA THR A 468 -16.55 -6.02 -21.10
C THR A 468 -15.81 -7.34 -20.92
N ILE A 469 -14.70 -7.33 -20.19
CA ILE A 469 -13.94 -8.55 -19.83
C ILE A 469 -14.58 -9.20 -18.61
N GLY A 470 -14.91 -8.40 -17.58
CA GLY A 470 -15.50 -8.90 -16.35
C GLY A 470 -16.30 -7.85 -15.59
N TYR A 471 -17.44 -8.27 -15.03
CA TYR A 471 -18.24 -7.52 -14.07
C TYR A 471 -19.06 -8.48 -13.21
N ASP A 472 -18.67 -8.63 -11.95
CA ASP A 472 -19.30 -9.49 -10.94
C ASP A 472 -19.09 -8.87 -9.54
N GLN A 473 -19.85 -9.34 -8.55
CA GLN A 473 -19.68 -8.96 -7.14
C GLN A 473 -18.60 -9.82 -6.47
N ILE A 474 -17.36 -9.71 -6.98
CA ILE A 474 -16.21 -10.49 -6.52
C ILE A 474 -15.20 -9.61 -5.79
N GLY A 475 -14.58 -10.17 -4.75
CA GLY A 475 -13.62 -9.48 -3.90
C GLY A 475 -14.19 -8.22 -3.27
N SER A 476 -13.31 -7.35 -2.79
CA SER A 476 -13.74 -6.14 -2.11
C SER A 476 -14.10 -4.98 -3.07
N GLU A 477 -13.76 -5.06 -4.36
CA GLU A 477 -13.86 -3.95 -5.31
C GLU A 477 -14.44 -4.32 -6.71
N GLY A 478 -14.54 -5.62 -7.05
CA GLY A 478 -14.83 -6.06 -8.42
C GLY A 478 -13.59 -5.94 -9.33
N TYR A 479 -13.74 -6.22 -10.62
CA TYR A 479 -12.63 -6.21 -11.57
C TYR A 479 -12.11 -4.79 -11.80
N ASN A 480 -10.92 -4.48 -11.30
CA ASN A 480 -10.37 -3.13 -11.29
C ASN A 480 -9.09 -3.00 -12.16
N GLU A 481 -7.96 -2.80 -11.50
CA GLU A 481 -6.63 -2.60 -12.08
C GLU A 481 -6.08 -3.91 -12.63
N GLY A 482 -5.50 -3.85 -13.82
CA GLY A 482 -5.03 -5.05 -14.49
C GLY A 482 -3.91 -4.80 -15.49
N SER A 483 -3.52 -5.88 -16.16
CA SER A 483 -2.54 -5.87 -17.24
C SER A 483 -2.99 -6.80 -18.36
N MET A 484 -2.65 -6.44 -19.60
CA MET A 484 -2.98 -7.22 -20.79
C MET A 484 -1.74 -7.38 -21.68
N ARG A 485 -1.50 -8.60 -22.19
CA ARG A 485 -0.40 -8.93 -23.11
C ARG A 485 -0.83 -9.92 -24.19
N ARG A 486 -0.24 -9.81 -25.38
CA ARG A 486 -0.32 -10.85 -26.41
C ARG A 486 0.67 -11.97 -26.07
N LEU A 487 0.18 -13.21 -26.06
CA LEU A 487 0.95 -14.42 -25.80
C LEU A 487 1.62 -14.94 -27.09
N PRO A 488 2.62 -15.84 -26.98
CA PRO A 488 3.26 -16.45 -28.16
C PRO A 488 2.31 -17.22 -29.08
N ASP A 489 1.21 -17.75 -28.54
CA ASP A 489 0.17 -18.45 -29.31
C ASP A 489 -0.84 -17.50 -30.00
N GLY A 490 -0.60 -16.19 -29.92
CA GLY A 490 -1.43 -15.14 -30.53
C GLY A 490 -2.59 -14.66 -29.66
N ARG A 491 -2.95 -15.37 -28.59
CA ARG A 491 -4.05 -14.97 -27.70
C ARG A 491 -3.70 -13.71 -26.90
N LEU A 492 -4.70 -12.93 -26.52
CA LEU A 492 -4.53 -11.89 -25.50
C LEU A 492 -4.86 -12.46 -24.13
N LEU A 493 -4.00 -12.23 -23.15
CA LEU A 493 -4.25 -12.55 -21.75
C LEU A 493 -4.41 -11.26 -20.96
N ALA A 494 -5.50 -11.16 -20.20
CA ALA A 494 -5.72 -10.10 -19.22
C ALA A 494 -5.68 -10.70 -17.80
N VAL A 495 -5.05 -10.00 -16.87
CA VAL A 495 -5.12 -10.26 -15.43
C VAL A 495 -5.69 -9.04 -14.71
N MET A 496 -6.52 -9.27 -13.70
CA MET A 496 -7.32 -8.24 -13.04
C MET A 496 -7.32 -8.47 -11.53
N ARG A 497 -7.02 -7.43 -10.76
CA ARG A 497 -7.23 -7.40 -9.31
C ARG A 497 -8.74 -7.32 -9.02
N THR A 498 -9.17 -7.85 -7.86
CA THR A 498 -10.58 -7.80 -7.44
C THR A 498 -10.84 -7.10 -6.10
N GLY A 499 -9.81 -6.75 -5.35
CA GLY A 499 -10.01 -6.09 -4.06
C GLY A 499 -8.76 -5.74 -3.29
N ASN A 500 -8.89 -5.56 -1.99
CA ASN A 500 -7.87 -5.01 -1.10
C ASN A 500 -7.77 -5.86 0.15
N GLU A 501 -6.61 -6.48 0.34
CA GLU A 501 -6.27 -7.38 1.44
C GLU A 501 -6.26 -6.68 2.82
N ARG A 502 -6.36 -5.33 2.82
CA ARG A 502 -6.53 -4.51 4.02
C ARG A 502 -7.98 -4.30 4.42
N ASP A 503 -8.94 -4.73 3.60
CA ASP A 503 -10.35 -4.58 3.94
C ASP A 503 -10.74 -5.63 4.98
N PRO A 504 -11.07 -5.23 6.24
CA PRO A 504 -11.57 -6.20 7.20
C PRO A 504 -12.93 -6.77 6.78
N GLY A 505 -13.66 -6.14 5.85
CA GLY A 505 -14.94 -6.64 5.35
C GLY A 505 -14.83 -7.79 4.33
N CYS A 506 -13.66 -8.00 3.72
CA CYS A 506 -13.50 -8.97 2.63
C CYS A 506 -12.06 -9.52 2.58
N GLN A 507 -11.89 -10.80 2.87
CA GLN A 507 -10.60 -11.48 2.92
C GLN A 507 -10.26 -12.21 1.61
N ASP A 508 -11.24 -12.47 0.75
CA ASP A 508 -11.07 -13.16 -0.54
C ASP A 508 -10.81 -12.14 -1.66
N ASN A 509 -9.55 -11.91 -2.03
CA ASN A 509 -9.17 -10.91 -3.03
C ASN A 509 -8.34 -11.51 -4.18
N PRO A 510 -8.91 -12.44 -4.98
CA PRO A 510 -8.18 -13.16 -6.00
C PRO A 510 -7.72 -12.25 -7.15
N ILE A 511 -6.56 -12.56 -7.70
CA ILE A 511 -6.18 -12.12 -9.04
C ILE A 511 -6.89 -13.02 -10.04
N MET A 512 -7.69 -12.41 -10.91
CA MET A 512 -8.48 -13.07 -11.94
C MET A 512 -7.75 -12.98 -13.29
N TRP A 513 -7.98 -13.94 -14.17
CA TRP A 513 -7.49 -13.91 -15.55
C TRP A 513 -8.60 -14.21 -16.54
N SER A 514 -8.47 -13.69 -17.76
CA SER A 514 -9.36 -13.96 -18.90
C SER A 514 -8.53 -13.90 -20.19
N ASP A 515 -8.88 -14.69 -21.20
CA ASP A 515 -8.21 -14.68 -22.49
C ASP A 515 -9.13 -14.39 -23.67
N SER A 516 -8.54 -13.83 -24.73
CA SER A 516 -9.20 -13.59 -26.01
C SER A 516 -8.43 -14.26 -27.14
N ARG A 517 -9.19 -14.86 -28.06
CA ARG A 517 -8.68 -15.56 -29.26
C ARG A 517 -8.97 -14.81 -30.56
N ASP A 518 -9.60 -13.64 -30.48
CA ASP A 518 -10.10 -12.88 -31.62
C ASP A 518 -9.68 -11.39 -31.54
N ASP A 519 -8.47 -11.16 -31.02
CA ASP A 519 -7.85 -9.84 -30.84
C ASP A 519 -8.59 -8.93 -29.84
N GLY A 520 -9.24 -9.50 -28.83
CA GLY A 520 -9.91 -8.75 -27.76
C GLY A 520 -11.32 -8.29 -28.13
N ARG A 521 -11.96 -8.91 -29.14
CA ARG A 521 -13.36 -8.65 -29.48
C ARG A 521 -14.30 -9.41 -28.54
N THR A 522 -13.94 -10.63 -28.17
CA THR A 522 -14.60 -11.43 -27.15
C THR A 522 -13.59 -12.01 -26.16
N TRP A 523 -14.05 -12.31 -24.96
CA TRP A 523 -13.21 -12.77 -23.85
C TRP A 523 -13.86 -13.97 -23.17
N SER A 524 -13.03 -14.87 -22.63
CA SER A 524 -13.50 -15.95 -21.78
C SER A 524 -14.06 -15.41 -20.46
N GLN A 525 -14.90 -16.20 -19.78
CA GLN A 525 -15.29 -15.89 -18.41
C GLN A 525 -14.05 -15.77 -17.52
N PRO A 526 -13.93 -14.72 -16.68
CA PRO A 526 -12.81 -14.59 -15.76
C PRO A 526 -12.70 -15.78 -14.82
N CYS A 527 -11.47 -16.25 -14.60
CA CYS A 527 -11.16 -17.38 -13.73
C CYS A 527 -10.09 -16.98 -12.70
N ARG A 528 -10.09 -17.62 -11.52
CA ARG A 528 -9.05 -17.39 -10.50
C ARG A 528 -7.70 -17.88 -11.01
N THR A 529 -6.63 -17.13 -10.73
CA THR A 529 -5.24 -17.58 -10.94
C THR A 529 -4.75 -18.54 -9.85
N GLY A 530 -5.45 -18.61 -8.72
CA GLY A 530 -4.98 -19.25 -7.49
C GLY A 530 -4.06 -18.36 -6.65
N LEU A 531 -3.88 -17.10 -7.04
CA LEU A 531 -3.09 -16.09 -6.33
C LEU A 531 -4.00 -14.97 -5.83
N GLU A 532 -3.64 -14.41 -4.69
CA GLU A 532 -4.23 -13.18 -4.14
C GLU A 532 -3.24 -12.02 -4.28
N GLY A 533 -3.77 -10.82 -4.44
CA GLY A 533 -2.95 -9.63 -4.52
C GLY A 533 -3.54 -8.51 -5.36
N ALA A 534 -2.74 -7.46 -5.46
CA ALA A 534 -3.07 -6.22 -6.11
C ALA A 534 -2.11 -5.86 -7.26
N TYR A 535 -2.63 -5.03 -8.16
CA TYR A 535 -1.92 -4.35 -9.25
C TYR A 535 -1.06 -5.27 -10.13
N PRO A 536 -1.60 -6.41 -10.61
CA PRO A 536 -0.81 -7.38 -11.36
C PRO A 536 -0.28 -6.78 -12.67
N SER A 537 0.93 -7.19 -13.06
CA SER A 537 1.55 -6.83 -14.35
C SER A 537 2.18 -8.03 -15.03
N LEU A 538 2.00 -8.12 -16.35
CA LEU A 538 2.49 -9.22 -17.16
C LEU A 538 3.66 -8.80 -18.05
N ALA A 539 4.66 -9.68 -18.13
CA ALA A 539 5.66 -9.70 -19.18
C ALA A 539 5.74 -11.08 -19.84
N VAL A 540 5.81 -11.09 -21.17
CA VAL A 540 6.12 -12.29 -21.95
C VAL A 540 7.64 -12.33 -22.15
N LEU A 541 8.24 -13.45 -21.78
CA LEU A 541 9.68 -13.65 -21.74
C LEU A 541 10.21 -14.18 -23.07
N SER A 542 11.50 -13.96 -23.32
CA SER A 542 12.18 -14.40 -24.54
C SER A 542 12.16 -15.92 -24.78
N ASP A 543 11.93 -16.72 -23.73
CA ASP A 543 11.78 -18.17 -23.80
C ASP A 543 10.32 -18.65 -23.95
N GLY A 544 9.37 -17.70 -24.09
CA GLY A 544 7.94 -17.97 -24.26
C GLY A 544 7.16 -18.13 -22.96
N GLN A 545 7.81 -18.13 -21.80
CA GLN A 545 7.11 -18.12 -20.51
C GLN A 545 6.46 -16.75 -20.24
N VAL A 546 5.50 -16.73 -19.33
CA VAL A 546 4.87 -15.50 -18.84
C VAL A 546 5.26 -15.31 -17.38
N VAL A 547 5.69 -14.11 -17.01
CA VAL A 547 5.87 -13.72 -15.60
C VAL A 547 4.80 -12.70 -15.22
N MET A 548 4.27 -12.85 -14.01
CA MET A 548 3.40 -11.87 -13.39
C MET A 548 4.10 -11.30 -12.17
N SER A 549 4.24 -9.97 -12.10
CA SER A 549 4.47 -9.28 -10.84
C SER A 549 3.14 -8.87 -10.23
N TYR A 550 3.05 -8.93 -8.91
CA TYR A 550 1.89 -8.49 -8.14
C TYR A 550 2.37 -8.11 -6.74
N GLY A 551 1.49 -7.57 -5.91
CA GLY A 551 1.89 -7.37 -4.51
C GLY A 551 0.70 -7.32 -3.57
N ARG A 552 0.97 -6.89 -2.33
CA ARG A 552 0.11 -7.04 -1.15
C ARG A 552 -0.17 -8.52 -0.81
N PRO A 553 0.59 -9.09 0.14
CA PRO A 553 1.74 -8.52 0.85
C PRO A 553 3.01 -8.42 -0.01
N GLY A 554 3.80 -7.38 0.23
CA GLY A 554 5.09 -7.22 -0.43
C GLY A 554 5.00 -7.01 -1.94
N ALA A 555 6.12 -7.27 -2.61
CA ALA A 555 6.24 -7.38 -4.05
C ALA A 555 6.59 -8.84 -4.38
N MET A 556 5.81 -9.42 -5.29
CA MET A 556 5.85 -10.83 -5.63
C MET A 556 6.03 -11.01 -7.13
N ILE A 557 6.62 -12.14 -7.52
CA ILE A 557 6.57 -12.64 -8.89
C ILE A 557 6.13 -14.10 -8.91
N ALA A 558 5.46 -14.51 -9.98
CA ALA A 558 5.12 -15.89 -10.29
C ALA A 558 5.27 -16.14 -11.80
N PHE A 559 5.56 -17.39 -12.17
CA PHE A 559 5.80 -17.79 -13.55
C PHE A 559 4.70 -18.73 -14.06
N SER A 560 4.33 -18.57 -15.32
CA SER A 560 3.42 -19.45 -16.02
C SER A 560 4.08 -20.00 -17.28
N ARG A 561 3.95 -21.32 -17.45
CA ARG A 561 4.50 -22.08 -18.60
C ARG A 561 3.43 -22.51 -19.60
N ASP A 562 2.16 -22.34 -19.26
CA ASP A 562 1.01 -22.82 -20.03
C ASP A 562 0.11 -21.69 -20.53
N GLY A 563 0.71 -20.50 -20.69
CA GLY A 563 0.05 -19.31 -21.23
C GLY A 563 -0.91 -18.65 -20.23
N GLY A 564 -0.52 -18.58 -18.96
CA GLY A 564 -1.24 -17.86 -17.90
C GLY A 564 -2.31 -18.67 -17.16
N ARG A 565 -2.42 -19.98 -17.40
CA ARG A 565 -3.47 -20.82 -16.78
C ARG A 565 -3.08 -21.26 -15.38
N THR A 566 -1.82 -21.67 -15.21
CA THR A 566 -1.25 -22.04 -13.91
C THR A 566 -0.02 -21.19 -13.59
N TRP A 567 0.21 -20.98 -12.29
CA TRP A 567 1.26 -20.11 -11.78
C TRP A 567 2.08 -20.83 -10.69
N ALA A 568 3.38 -20.95 -10.93
CA ALA A 568 4.33 -21.63 -10.06
C ALA A 568 5.55 -20.72 -9.79
N ASP A 569 6.54 -21.23 -9.06
CA ASP A 569 7.81 -20.55 -8.82
C ASP A 569 7.64 -19.19 -8.13
N LEU A 570 6.60 -19.08 -7.28
CA LEU A 570 6.28 -17.88 -6.50
C LEU A 570 7.52 -17.44 -5.72
N THR A 571 7.85 -16.16 -5.81
CA THR A 571 9.06 -15.59 -5.21
C THR A 571 8.75 -14.20 -4.65
N ALA A 572 9.06 -14.00 -3.37
CA ALA A 572 9.04 -12.68 -2.76
C ALA A 572 10.25 -11.86 -3.25
N VAL A 573 9.98 -10.72 -3.86
CA VAL A 573 10.97 -9.71 -4.26
C VAL A 573 11.23 -8.75 -3.10
N ASP A 574 10.16 -8.39 -2.37
CA ASP A 574 10.22 -7.52 -1.19
C ASP A 574 9.10 -7.90 -0.23
N THR A 575 9.35 -7.81 1.08
CA THR A 575 8.39 -8.22 2.11
C THR A 575 7.71 -7.03 2.79
N THR A 576 7.97 -5.79 2.35
CA THR A 576 7.36 -4.58 2.92
C THR A 576 5.86 -4.62 2.63
N PRO A 577 4.98 -4.70 3.64
CA PRO A 577 3.59 -5.12 3.43
C PRO A 577 2.82 -4.25 2.44
N TYR A 578 3.15 -2.97 2.31
CA TYR A 578 2.37 -2.06 1.49
C TYR A 578 2.50 -2.26 -0.02
N SER A 579 3.58 -2.86 -0.53
CA SER A 579 4.15 -2.45 -1.82
C SER A 579 3.41 -2.81 -3.10
N GLY A 580 2.11 -3.11 -3.02
CA GLY A 580 1.25 -3.68 -4.05
C GLY A 580 1.06 -2.93 -5.35
N TYR A 581 1.95 -2.03 -5.75
CA TYR A 581 2.07 -1.52 -7.10
C TYR A 581 3.42 -1.94 -7.64
N THR A 582 3.40 -2.87 -8.59
CA THR A 582 4.58 -3.47 -9.19
C THR A 582 4.51 -3.42 -10.71
N ASP A 583 5.68 -3.54 -11.33
CA ASP A 583 5.83 -3.84 -12.75
C ASP A 583 7.08 -4.71 -12.97
N VAL A 584 7.08 -5.49 -14.04
CA VAL A 584 8.18 -6.38 -14.40
C VAL A 584 8.50 -6.28 -15.88
N VAL A 585 9.80 -6.28 -16.21
CA VAL A 585 10.29 -6.27 -17.57
C VAL A 585 11.51 -7.19 -17.71
N GLU A 586 11.59 -7.94 -18.81
CA GLU A 586 12.79 -8.71 -19.13
C GLU A 586 13.89 -7.77 -19.63
N ILE A 587 15.06 -7.83 -19.00
CA ILE A 587 16.25 -7.02 -19.37
C ILE A 587 17.31 -7.86 -20.12
N GLY A 588 17.09 -9.17 -20.20
CA GLY A 588 17.81 -10.13 -21.03
C GLY A 588 17.33 -11.55 -20.71
N PRO A 589 17.67 -12.57 -21.52
CA PRO A 589 17.25 -13.94 -21.26
C PRO A 589 17.62 -14.39 -19.84
N GLY A 590 16.65 -14.90 -19.09
CA GLY A 590 16.85 -15.31 -17.69
C GLY A 590 17.04 -14.16 -16.68
N LYS A 591 16.82 -12.90 -17.10
CA LYS A 591 17.03 -11.69 -16.26
C LYS A 591 15.86 -10.74 -16.35
N LEU A 592 15.28 -10.43 -15.19
CA LEU A 592 14.18 -9.49 -15.03
C LEU A 592 14.61 -8.27 -14.22
N LEU A 593 13.95 -7.15 -14.46
CA LEU A 593 13.92 -6.02 -13.56
C LEU A 593 12.49 -5.91 -13.01
N VAL A 594 12.38 -5.90 -11.68
CA VAL A 594 11.11 -5.70 -10.98
C VAL A 594 11.15 -4.35 -10.31
N GLY A 595 10.17 -3.50 -10.62
CA GLY A 595 9.94 -2.24 -9.96
C GLY A 595 8.76 -2.33 -9.02
N TYR A 596 8.88 -1.74 -7.83
CA TYR A 596 7.84 -1.80 -6.81
C TYR A 596 7.88 -0.58 -5.89
N GLY A 597 6.72 -0.19 -5.35
CA GLY A 597 6.62 0.96 -4.46
C GLY A 597 6.44 0.53 -3.01
N ALA A 598 7.41 0.73 -2.13
CA ALA A 598 7.34 0.36 -0.72
C ALA A 598 6.96 1.56 0.17
N LYS A 599 5.91 1.41 0.97
CA LYS A 599 5.58 2.39 2.04
C LYS A 599 6.27 1.95 3.32
N GLU A 600 6.93 2.89 3.99
CA GLU A 600 7.68 2.62 5.22
C GLU A 600 8.72 1.51 5.05
N TYR A 601 9.42 1.53 3.91
CA TYR A 601 10.60 0.68 3.67
C TYR A 601 11.69 1.00 4.70
N LEU A 602 12.20 -0.02 5.40
CA LEU A 602 13.23 0.15 6.42
C LEU A 602 14.62 0.25 5.80
N LEU A 603 15.26 1.40 5.97
CA LEU A 603 16.68 1.60 5.72
C LEU A 603 17.46 1.04 6.91
N THR A 604 18.03 -0.14 6.76
CA THR A 604 18.73 -0.85 7.85
C THR A 604 19.93 -0.07 8.39
N GLU A 605 20.59 0.72 7.54
CA GLU A 605 21.76 1.56 7.87
C GLU A 605 21.43 2.68 8.85
N THR A 606 20.26 3.32 8.67
CA THR A 606 19.84 4.48 9.48
C THR A 606 18.78 4.11 10.51
N GLY A 607 18.14 2.96 10.35
CA GLY A 607 16.93 2.56 11.07
C GLY A 607 15.68 3.33 10.64
N VAL A 608 15.76 4.26 9.69
CA VAL A 608 14.61 5.09 9.27
C VAL A 608 13.73 4.32 8.28
N ARG A 609 12.42 4.56 8.30
CA ARG A 609 11.49 4.07 7.30
C ARG A 609 10.97 5.17 6.40
N GLU A 610 11.01 4.90 5.10
CA GLU A 610 10.68 5.88 4.06
C GLU A 610 9.75 5.28 3.00
N ASN A 611 9.05 6.17 2.29
CA ASN A 611 8.26 5.78 1.14
C ASN A 611 9.14 5.83 -0.09
N GLN A 612 9.45 4.68 -0.68
CA GLN A 612 10.39 4.58 -1.78
C GLN A 612 9.81 3.74 -2.92
N LEU A 613 10.00 4.21 -4.14
CA LEU A 613 10.05 3.36 -5.31
C LEU A 613 11.41 2.68 -5.35
N ARG A 614 11.43 1.38 -5.59
CA ARG A 614 12.64 0.55 -5.60
C ARG A 614 12.67 -0.34 -6.83
N LEU A 615 13.88 -0.75 -7.18
CA LEU A 615 14.15 -1.68 -8.27
C LEU A 615 14.91 -2.88 -7.71
N ALA A 616 14.60 -4.08 -8.19
CA ALA A 616 15.33 -5.30 -7.89
C ALA A 616 15.62 -6.07 -9.19
N ALA A 617 16.85 -6.52 -9.36
CA ALA A 617 17.21 -7.43 -10.44
C ALA A 617 16.90 -8.87 -10.01
N VAL A 618 16.26 -9.63 -10.90
CA VAL A 618 15.93 -11.03 -10.65
C VAL A 618 16.55 -11.90 -11.74
N ARG A 619 17.16 -13.00 -11.32
CA ARG A 619 17.67 -14.03 -12.23
C ARG A 619 16.86 -15.30 -12.05
N TYR A 620 16.53 -15.95 -13.15
CA TYR A 620 15.87 -17.25 -13.13
C TYR A 620 16.53 -18.21 -14.11
N ARG A 621 16.56 -19.48 -13.74
CA ARG A 621 16.95 -20.60 -14.61
C ARG A 621 16.19 -21.86 -14.24
N ARG A 622 16.07 -22.80 -15.15
CA ARG A 622 15.53 -24.12 -14.84
C ARG A 622 16.48 -24.86 -13.90
N LYS A 623 15.94 -25.51 -12.86
CA LYS A 623 16.69 -26.45 -12.01
C LYS A 623 17.26 -27.56 -12.89
N ARG A 624 18.52 -27.92 -12.62
CA ARG A 624 19.21 -29.02 -13.33
C ARG A 624 18.74 -30.37 -12.84
#